data_AF-A0A935DY33-F1
#
_entry.id   AF-A0A935DY33-F1
#
_cell.length_a   1.000
_cell.length_b   1.000
_cell.length_c   1.000
_cell.angle_alpha   90.00
_cell.angle_beta   90.00
_cell.angle_gamma   90.00
#
_symmetry.space_group_name_H-M   'P 1'
#
loop_
_entity.id
_entity.type
_entity.pdbx_description
1 polymer ?
#
loop_
_entity_poly.entity_id
_entity_poly.type
_entity_poly.pdbx_seq_one_letter_code
_entity_poly.pdbx_strand_id
1 'polypeptide(L)'
;MKNIFAKTMTAFLVVALALAAVPASSAFAADEDPPAPTNEKLEKAWARVLKLYERTGKAFENTDAHIAKFQGMIDKAAENGKDVSDLQAALDAYEAALTSTRPQYEALGTVISAHAGFDAEGKVTDAEQAKATLTETRDQMKAVKESMGETFKALREAIKAFREENKPEEPPKERDS
;
A
#
# COMPACT_ATOMS: atom_id res chain seq x y z
N MET A 1 -39.23 34.83 -10.40
CA MET A 1 -39.31 33.36 -10.54
C MET A 1 -38.25 32.78 -9.60
N LYS A 2 -38.55 32.62 -8.30
CA LYS A 2 -39.01 31.38 -7.63
C LYS A 2 -38.09 30.17 -7.86
N ASN A 3 -37.09 30.10 -6.97
CA ASN A 3 -36.25 29.02 -6.48
C ASN A 3 -36.70 27.59 -6.82
N ILE A 4 -35.77 26.76 -7.31
CA ILE A 4 -35.76 25.32 -7.03
C ILE A 4 -34.31 24.85 -6.80
N PHE A 5 -33.76 25.24 -5.65
CA PHE A 5 -32.65 24.55 -4.99
C PHE A 5 -33.31 23.70 -3.91
N ALA A 6 -33.49 22.40 -4.13
CA ALA A 6 -34.02 21.51 -3.10
C ALA A 6 -33.68 20.04 -3.36
N LYS A 7 -32.89 19.51 -2.42
CA LYS A 7 -33.09 18.21 -1.77
C LYS A 7 -32.92 16.95 -2.63
N THR A 8 -31.67 16.49 -2.74
CA THR A 8 -31.37 15.07 -2.66
C THR A 8 -31.24 14.69 -1.18
N MET A 9 -32.32 14.20 -0.60
CA MET A 9 -32.34 13.67 0.77
C MET A 9 -32.68 12.19 0.72
N THR A 10 -31.75 11.42 1.25
CA THR A 10 -31.77 10.01 1.63
C THR A 10 -33.12 9.50 2.13
N ALA A 11 -33.54 8.33 1.65
CA ALA A 11 -34.52 7.49 2.31
C ALA A 11 -34.01 6.04 2.35
N PHE A 12 -33.54 5.64 3.53
CA PHE A 12 -33.56 4.26 3.99
C PHE A 12 -35.02 3.84 4.24
N LEU A 13 -35.29 2.52 4.21
CA LEU A 13 -36.15 1.75 5.13
C LEU A 13 -37.21 0.82 4.45
N VAL A 14 -36.90 -0.49 4.50
CA VAL A 14 -37.74 -1.65 4.92
C VAL A 14 -38.84 -2.24 4.00
N VAL A 15 -39.03 -3.56 4.21
CA VAL A 15 -40.12 -4.52 3.83
C VAL A 15 -39.66 -5.54 2.76
N ALA A 16 -39.69 -6.86 2.92
CA ALA A 16 -40.46 -7.75 3.81
C ALA A 16 -39.67 -9.01 4.21
N LEU A 17 -39.72 -9.37 5.49
CA LEU A 17 -39.44 -10.71 5.99
C LEU A 17 -40.79 -11.44 6.08
N ALA A 18 -41.02 -12.43 5.22
CA ALA A 18 -42.19 -13.31 5.30
C ALA A 18 -41.75 -14.64 5.93
N LEU A 19 -42.24 -14.89 7.15
CA LEU A 19 -42.16 -16.17 7.85
C LEU A 19 -43.03 -17.21 7.13
N ALA A 20 -42.43 -18.32 6.69
CA ALA A 20 -43.14 -19.56 6.44
C ALA A 20 -42.65 -20.60 7.46
N ALA A 21 -43.50 -20.89 8.44
CA ALA A 21 -43.30 -21.93 9.43
C ALA A 21 -43.59 -23.31 8.81
N VAL A 22 -42.60 -24.20 8.84
CA VAL A 22 -42.81 -25.66 8.68
C VAL A 22 -42.07 -26.35 9.83
N PRO A 23 -42.73 -27.18 10.65
CA PRO A 23 -42.05 -27.98 11.65
C PRO A 23 -41.48 -29.21 10.96
N ALA A 24 -40.25 -29.12 10.45
CA ALA A 24 -39.48 -30.31 10.09
C ALA A 24 -38.74 -30.79 11.34
N SER A 25 -39.23 -31.85 11.97
CA SER A 25 -38.48 -32.61 12.97
C SER A 25 -37.31 -33.31 12.26
N SER A 26 -36.19 -32.61 12.10
CA SER A 26 -34.92 -33.20 11.69
C SER A 26 -34.31 -33.91 12.89
N ALA A 27 -34.20 -35.23 12.80
CA ALA A 27 -33.36 -36.02 13.67
C ALA A 27 -31.89 -35.56 13.48
N PHE A 28 -31.31 -34.93 14.50
CA PHE A 28 -29.88 -34.68 14.52
C PHE A 28 -29.18 -35.95 15.00
N ALA A 29 -28.67 -36.73 14.04
CA ALA A 29 -27.50 -37.54 14.29
C ALA A 29 -26.40 -36.59 14.77
N ALA A 30 -25.81 -36.89 15.93
CA ALA A 30 -24.57 -36.28 16.37
C ALA A 30 -23.46 -36.79 15.45
N ASP A 31 -23.37 -36.23 14.24
CA ASP A 31 -22.18 -36.30 13.43
C ASP A 31 -21.18 -35.31 14.04
N GLU A 32 -20.04 -35.83 14.47
CA GLU A 32 -18.86 -35.06 14.82
C GLU A 32 -18.65 -33.96 13.78
N ASP A 33 -18.53 -32.71 14.25
CA ASP A 33 -18.15 -31.58 13.41
C ASP A 33 -16.98 -32.01 12.51
N PRO A 34 -17.13 -32.02 11.16
CA PRO A 34 -15.99 -32.22 10.29
C PRO A 34 -14.97 -31.12 10.65
N PRO A 35 -13.67 -31.45 10.80
CA PRO A 35 -12.69 -30.45 11.20
C PRO A 35 -12.81 -29.25 10.26
N ALA A 36 -13.09 -28.08 10.84
CA ALA A 36 -13.26 -26.86 10.07
C ALA A 36 -12.08 -26.73 9.09
N PRO A 37 -12.32 -26.47 7.79
CA PRO A 37 -11.24 -26.23 6.86
C PRO A 37 -10.33 -25.16 7.46
N THR A 38 -9.05 -25.47 7.65
CA THR A 38 -8.16 -24.58 8.39
C THR A 38 -7.88 -23.33 7.56
N ASN A 39 -8.63 -22.27 7.87
CA ASN A 39 -8.52 -20.96 7.24
C ASN A 39 -7.19 -20.25 7.57
N GLU A 40 -6.32 -20.86 8.37
CA GLU A 40 -5.02 -20.33 8.77
C GLU A 40 -4.18 -19.80 7.61
N LYS A 41 -4.25 -20.43 6.42
CA LYS A 41 -3.47 -19.97 5.27
C LYS A 41 -3.94 -18.59 4.78
N LEU A 42 -5.25 -18.37 4.77
CA LEU A 42 -5.86 -17.10 4.37
C LEU A 42 -5.58 -16.02 5.42
N GLU A 43 -5.71 -16.35 6.71
CA GLU A 43 -5.38 -15.44 7.82
C GLU A 43 -3.89 -15.03 7.79
N LYS A 44 -2.98 -16.02 7.59
CA LYS A 44 -1.55 -15.75 7.45
C LYS A 44 -1.25 -14.91 6.21
N ALA A 45 -1.97 -15.10 5.11
CA ALA A 45 -1.81 -14.28 3.91
C ALA A 45 -2.29 -12.85 4.16
N TRP A 46 -3.43 -12.68 4.82
CA TRP A 46 -3.98 -11.37 5.19
C TRP A 46 -3.03 -10.59 6.09
N ALA A 47 -2.50 -11.21 7.15
CA ALA A 47 -1.52 -10.59 8.03
C ALA A 47 -0.25 -10.12 7.28
N ARG A 48 0.20 -10.87 6.27
CA ARG A 48 1.33 -10.44 5.42
C ARG A 48 0.96 -9.25 4.55
N VAL A 49 -0.24 -9.24 3.98
CA VAL A 49 -0.76 -8.13 3.17
C VAL A 49 -0.80 -6.85 4.01
N LEU A 50 -1.37 -6.90 5.22
CA LEU A 50 -1.42 -5.75 6.14
C LEU A 50 -0.01 -5.22 6.45
N LYS A 51 0.92 -6.10 6.81
CA LYS A 51 2.31 -5.71 7.10
C LYS A 51 3.00 -5.06 5.91
N LEU A 52 2.74 -5.56 4.70
CA LEU A 52 3.29 -4.96 3.48
C LEU A 52 2.65 -3.60 3.20
N TYR A 53 1.33 -3.48 3.37
CA TYR A 53 0.61 -2.23 3.20
C TYR A 53 1.09 -1.15 4.17
N GLU A 54 1.22 -1.47 5.46
CA GLU A 54 1.78 -0.55 6.48
C GLU A 54 3.20 -0.08 6.14
N ARG A 55 4.06 -1.02 5.71
CA ARG A 55 5.44 -0.69 5.32
C ARG A 55 5.46 0.26 4.11
N THR A 56 4.59 0.01 3.13
CA THR A 56 4.44 0.88 1.97
C THR A 56 3.85 2.23 2.36
N GLY A 57 2.88 2.27 3.27
CA GLY A 57 2.28 3.51 3.77
C GLY A 57 3.28 4.43 4.43
N LYS A 58 4.17 3.90 5.27
CA LYS A 58 5.26 4.70 5.86
C LYS A 58 6.18 5.36 4.81
N ALA A 59 6.31 4.75 3.63
CA ALA A 59 7.05 5.35 2.53
C ALA A 59 6.27 6.49 1.87
N PHE A 60 4.95 6.33 1.67
CA PHE A 60 4.07 7.36 1.09
C PHE A 60 3.79 8.53 2.05
N GLU A 61 3.55 8.28 3.34
CA GLU A 61 3.24 9.32 4.35
C GLU A 61 4.37 10.36 4.51
N ASN A 62 5.63 9.92 4.42
CA ASN A 62 6.80 10.79 4.59
C ASN A 62 7.43 11.21 3.25
N THR A 63 6.77 10.96 2.14
CA THR A 63 7.33 11.18 0.80
C THR A 63 7.75 12.63 0.60
N ASP A 64 6.87 13.60 0.88
CA ASP A 64 7.16 15.02 0.63
C ASP A 64 8.35 15.52 1.46
N ALA A 65 8.41 15.11 2.73
CA ALA A 65 9.53 15.43 3.62
C ALA A 65 10.85 14.79 3.15
N HIS A 66 10.78 13.56 2.62
CA HIS A 66 11.95 12.88 2.07
C HIS A 66 12.44 13.52 0.77
N ILE A 67 11.54 13.86 -0.16
CA ILE A 67 11.87 14.56 -1.40
C ILE A 67 12.52 15.91 -1.08
N ALA A 68 11.92 16.71 -0.20
CA ALA A 68 12.48 18.00 0.21
C ALA A 68 13.89 17.85 0.82
N LYS A 69 14.12 16.79 1.60
CA LYS A 69 15.45 16.50 2.15
C LYS A 69 16.46 16.12 1.07
N PHE A 70 16.07 15.33 0.06
CA PHE A 70 16.93 15.00 -1.07
C PHE A 70 17.24 16.24 -1.90
N GLN A 71 16.23 17.05 -2.20
CA GLN A 71 16.41 18.32 -2.90
C GLN A 71 17.39 19.22 -2.18
N GLY A 72 17.23 19.41 -0.86
CA GLY A 72 18.17 20.23 -0.08
C GLY A 72 19.60 19.68 -0.02
N MET A 73 19.82 18.37 -0.25
CA MET A 73 21.17 17.82 -0.40
C MET A 73 21.73 18.07 -1.81
N ILE A 74 20.87 17.98 -2.84
CA ILE A 74 21.22 18.30 -4.23
C ILE A 74 21.59 19.78 -4.35
N ASP A 75 20.80 20.69 -3.79
CA ASP A 75 21.04 22.13 -3.83
C ASP A 75 22.40 22.47 -3.21
N LYS A 76 22.69 21.92 -2.02
CA LYS A 76 23.99 22.09 -1.37
C LYS A 76 25.14 21.52 -2.20
N ALA A 77 24.94 20.40 -2.89
CA ALA A 77 25.96 19.85 -3.76
C ALA A 77 26.22 20.76 -4.96
N ALA A 78 25.17 21.29 -5.59
CA ALA A 78 25.26 22.24 -6.69
C ALA A 78 25.95 23.55 -6.26
N GLU A 79 25.63 24.08 -5.08
CA GLU A 79 26.30 25.25 -4.49
C GLU A 79 27.82 25.03 -4.29
N ASN A 80 28.22 23.79 -4.01
CA ASN A 80 29.63 23.39 -3.92
C ASN A 80 30.27 23.09 -5.29
N GLY A 81 29.60 23.43 -6.39
CA GLY A 81 30.09 23.27 -7.76
C GLY A 81 30.11 21.82 -8.25
N LYS A 82 29.40 20.91 -7.58
CA LYS A 82 29.30 19.50 -8.01
C LYS A 82 28.26 19.36 -9.12
N ASP A 83 28.51 18.46 -10.05
CA ASP A 83 27.48 18.06 -11.02
C ASP A 83 26.42 17.22 -10.30
N VAL A 84 25.17 17.67 -10.38
CA VAL A 84 24.02 17.03 -9.76
C VAL A 84 22.94 16.66 -10.78
N SER A 85 23.22 16.80 -12.08
CA SER A 85 22.24 16.63 -13.15
C SER A 85 21.54 15.26 -13.10
N ASP A 86 22.31 14.19 -12.98
CA ASP A 86 21.78 12.82 -12.87
C ASP A 86 20.99 12.60 -11.57
N LEU A 87 21.43 13.21 -10.46
CA LEU A 87 20.79 13.08 -9.17
C LEU A 87 19.43 13.81 -9.16
N GLN A 88 19.36 15.00 -9.75
CA GLN A 88 18.12 15.75 -9.94
C GLN A 88 17.16 14.99 -10.85
N ALA A 89 17.62 14.53 -12.00
CA ALA A 89 16.79 13.78 -12.94
C ALA A 89 16.19 12.50 -12.31
N ALA A 90 16.97 11.79 -11.49
CA ALA A 90 16.48 10.62 -10.78
C ALA A 90 15.46 10.95 -9.67
N LEU A 91 15.62 12.09 -8.99
CA LEU A 91 14.65 12.56 -7.99
C LEU A 91 13.33 12.98 -8.65
N ASP A 92 13.39 13.73 -9.75
CA ASP A 92 12.22 14.18 -10.50
C ASP A 92 11.43 12.98 -11.03
N ALA A 93 12.12 11.98 -11.58
CA ALA A 93 11.48 10.75 -12.05
C ALA A 93 10.79 9.97 -10.92
N TYR A 94 11.40 9.94 -9.73
CA TYR A 94 10.81 9.33 -8.54
C TYR A 94 9.57 10.08 -8.05
N GLU A 95 9.61 11.42 -8.00
CA GLU A 95 8.47 12.25 -7.63
C GLU A 95 7.29 12.10 -8.61
N ALA A 96 7.58 12.07 -9.91
CA ALA A 96 6.57 11.82 -10.93
C ALA A 96 5.90 10.44 -10.76
N ALA A 97 6.69 9.40 -10.50
CA ALA A 97 6.17 8.06 -10.26
C ALA A 97 5.30 7.98 -9.00
N LEU A 98 5.69 8.66 -7.92
CA LEU A 98 4.89 8.75 -6.69
C LEU A 98 3.53 9.41 -6.93
N THR A 99 3.53 10.53 -7.66
CA THR A 99 2.31 11.24 -8.04
C THR A 99 1.39 10.35 -8.87
N SER A 100 1.96 9.64 -9.85
CA SER A 100 1.21 8.71 -10.71
C SER A 100 0.71 7.46 -9.98
N THR A 101 1.35 7.06 -8.88
CA THR A 101 1.02 5.84 -8.12
C THR A 101 0.05 6.08 -6.96
N ARG A 102 -0.07 7.34 -6.51
CA ARG A 102 -0.90 7.70 -5.35
C ARG A 102 -2.36 7.20 -5.47
N PRO A 103 -3.06 7.36 -6.61
CA PRO A 103 -4.44 6.87 -6.73
C PRO A 103 -4.57 5.35 -6.55
N GLN A 104 -3.61 4.57 -7.04
CA GLN A 104 -3.58 3.11 -6.91
C GLN A 104 -3.33 2.70 -5.46
N TYR A 105 -2.47 3.43 -4.75
CA TYR A 105 -2.21 3.21 -3.33
C TYR A 105 -3.45 3.54 -2.46
N GLU A 106 -4.17 4.61 -2.78
CA GLU A 106 -5.42 4.98 -2.11
C GLU A 106 -6.54 3.95 -2.36
N ALA A 107 -6.66 3.47 -3.60
CA ALA A 107 -7.59 2.38 -3.95
C ALA A 107 -7.29 1.10 -3.16
N LEU A 108 -6.00 0.75 -3.02
CA LEU A 108 -5.56 -0.35 -2.17
C LEU A 108 -5.95 -0.14 -0.70
N GLY A 109 -5.81 1.07 -0.18
CA GLY A 109 -6.27 1.41 1.17
C GLY A 109 -7.77 1.17 1.37
N THR A 110 -8.59 1.38 0.34
CA THR A 110 -10.03 1.12 0.39
C THR A 110 -10.32 -0.38 0.51
N VAL A 111 -9.63 -1.23 -0.26
CA VAL A 111 -9.78 -2.70 -0.17
C VAL A 111 -9.32 -3.22 1.19
N ILE A 112 -8.17 -2.74 1.67
CA ILE A 112 -7.63 -3.08 2.99
C ILE A 112 -8.59 -2.68 4.11
N SER A 113 -9.16 -1.48 4.04
CA SER A 113 -10.10 -0.98 5.05
C SER A 113 -11.46 -1.69 5.01
N ALA A 114 -11.88 -2.22 3.86
CA ALA A 114 -13.10 -3.00 3.76
C ALA A 114 -12.94 -4.42 4.31
N HIS A 115 -11.71 -4.97 4.23
CA HIS A 115 -11.31 -6.28 4.77
C HIS A 115 -12.35 -7.40 4.57
N ALA A 116 -12.99 -7.43 3.39
CA ALA A 116 -14.10 -8.34 3.12
C ALA A 116 -13.69 -9.82 3.26
N GLY A 117 -14.52 -10.60 3.95
CA GLY A 117 -14.22 -11.98 4.33
C GLY A 117 -13.30 -12.14 5.54
N PHE A 118 -12.86 -11.04 6.17
CA PHE A 118 -12.11 -11.03 7.43
C PHE A 118 -12.84 -10.20 8.50
N ASP A 119 -12.70 -10.60 9.77
CA ASP A 119 -13.08 -9.77 10.91
C ASP A 119 -11.97 -8.79 11.31
N ALA A 120 -12.21 -8.04 12.39
CA ALA A 120 -11.27 -7.04 12.91
C ALA A 120 -9.96 -7.67 13.42
N GLU A 121 -10.02 -8.92 13.88
CA GLU A 121 -8.88 -9.71 14.33
C GLU A 121 -8.13 -10.38 13.17
N GLY A 122 -8.63 -10.25 11.94
CA GLY A 122 -8.06 -10.85 10.74
C GLY A 122 -8.38 -12.34 10.58
N LYS A 123 -9.42 -12.84 11.26
CA LYS A 123 -9.96 -14.19 11.09
C LYS A 123 -10.92 -14.25 9.93
N VAL A 124 -10.94 -15.38 9.25
CA VAL A 124 -11.81 -15.57 8.09
C VAL A 124 -13.25 -15.77 8.54
N THR A 125 -14.13 -14.88 8.10
CA THR A 125 -15.58 -14.96 8.30
C THR A 125 -16.29 -15.51 7.06
N ASP A 126 -15.74 -15.26 5.87
CA ASP A 126 -16.18 -15.80 4.59
C ASP A 126 -14.95 -16.14 3.74
N ALA A 127 -14.75 -17.44 3.47
CA ALA A 127 -13.56 -17.92 2.79
C ALA A 127 -13.53 -17.60 1.29
N GLU A 128 -14.69 -17.42 0.64
CA GLU A 128 -14.74 -17.04 -0.78
C GLU A 128 -14.45 -15.56 -0.93
N GLN A 129 -15.06 -14.71 -0.10
CA GLN A 129 -14.75 -13.29 -0.05
C GLN A 129 -13.29 -13.05 0.34
N ALA A 130 -12.76 -13.76 1.34
CA ALA A 130 -11.36 -13.65 1.75
C ALA A 130 -10.39 -13.93 0.60
N LYS A 131 -10.66 -14.96 -0.22
CA LYS A 131 -9.86 -15.28 -1.41
C LYS A 131 -9.95 -14.20 -2.48
N ALA A 132 -11.15 -13.66 -2.70
CA ALA A 132 -11.36 -12.56 -3.65
C ALA A 132 -10.58 -11.31 -3.21
N THR A 133 -10.73 -10.90 -1.94
CA THR A 133 -10.02 -9.77 -1.34
C THR A 133 -8.50 -9.92 -1.44
N LEU A 134 -7.96 -11.12 -1.15
CA LEU A 134 -6.52 -11.38 -1.28
C LEU A 134 -6.03 -11.30 -2.72
N THR A 135 -6.83 -11.78 -3.68
CA THR A 135 -6.52 -11.69 -5.11
C THR A 135 -6.50 -10.23 -5.57
N GLU A 136 -7.55 -9.48 -5.26
CA GLU A 136 -7.67 -8.06 -5.59
C GLU A 136 -6.53 -7.23 -4.98
N THR A 137 -6.27 -7.43 -3.69
CA THR A 137 -5.17 -6.76 -2.99
C THR A 137 -3.83 -7.06 -3.67
N ARG A 138 -3.57 -8.32 -4.01
CA ARG A 138 -2.33 -8.71 -4.69
C ARG A 138 -2.18 -8.00 -6.03
N ASP A 139 -3.25 -7.93 -6.81
CA ASP A 139 -3.24 -7.31 -8.13
C ASP A 139 -3.02 -5.79 -8.03
N GLN A 140 -3.67 -5.14 -7.07
CA GLN A 140 -3.46 -3.71 -6.78
C GLN A 140 -2.05 -3.42 -6.26
N MET A 141 -1.51 -4.24 -5.35
CA MET A 141 -0.12 -4.10 -4.90
C MET A 141 0.87 -4.28 -6.04
N LYS A 142 0.59 -5.19 -6.98
CA LYS A 142 1.40 -5.36 -8.19
C LYS A 142 1.33 -4.11 -9.06
N ALA A 143 0.14 -3.55 -9.28
CA ALA A 143 -0.04 -2.30 -10.03
C ALA A 143 0.69 -1.11 -9.38
N VAL A 144 0.65 -0.99 -8.05
CA VAL A 144 1.44 0.01 -7.29
C VAL A 144 2.93 -0.18 -7.52
N LYS A 145 3.43 -1.42 -7.50
CA LYS A 145 4.85 -1.70 -7.76
C LYS A 145 5.23 -1.38 -9.20
N GLU A 146 4.40 -1.74 -10.17
CA GLU A 146 4.66 -1.52 -11.60
C GLU A 146 4.62 -0.02 -11.95
N SER A 147 3.71 0.75 -11.36
CA SER A 147 3.64 2.21 -11.54
C SER A 147 4.82 2.94 -10.92
N MET A 148 5.34 2.48 -9.77
CA MET A 148 6.61 2.98 -9.22
C MET A 148 7.81 2.60 -10.11
N GLY A 149 7.70 1.50 -10.86
CA GLY A 149 8.76 1.00 -11.73
C GLY A 149 10.08 0.78 -10.99
N GLU A 150 11.19 1.11 -11.66
CA GLU A 150 12.53 1.09 -11.06
C GLU A 150 12.97 2.47 -10.53
N THR A 151 12.09 3.47 -10.45
CA THR A 151 12.48 4.87 -10.13
C THR A 151 13.18 5.00 -8.78
N PHE A 152 12.72 4.31 -7.75
CA PHE A 152 13.39 4.30 -6.44
C PHE A 152 14.79 3.66 -6.51
N LYS A 153 14.95 2.60 -7.31
CA LYS A 153 16.25 1.95 -7.53
C LYS A 153 17.18 2.89 -8.30
N ALA A 154 16.68 3.55 -9.34
CA ALA A 154 17.43 4.54 -10.12
C ALA A 154 17.90 5.71 -9.23
N LEU A 155 17.03 6.24 -8.36
CA LEU A 155 17.41 7.27 -7.39
C LEU A 155 18.52 6.78 -6.45
N ARG A 156 18.41 5.54 -5.94
CA ARG A 156 19.46 4.95 -5.09
C ARG A 156 20.79 4.78 -5.84
N GLU A 157 20.74 4.36 -7.10
CA GLU A 157 21.92 4.21 -7.95
C GLU A 157 22.57 5.56 -8.27
N ALA A 158 21.78 6.59 -8.59
CA ALA A 158 22.25 7.97 -8.80
C ALA A 158 22.92 8.53 -7.53
N ILE A 159 22.31 8.33 -6.35
CA ILE A 159 22.93 8.72 -5.06
C ILE A 159 24.27 7.99 -4.86
N LYS A 160 24.34 6.71 -5.20
CA LYS A 160 25.55 5.92 -5.05
C LYS A 160 26.65 6.42 -5.99
N ALA A 161 26.34 6.62 -7.27
CA ALA A 161 27.27 7.13 -8.27
C ALA A 161 27.81 8.51 -7.87
N PHE A 162 26.91 9.44 -7.52
CA PHE A 162 27.28 10.76 -7.03
C PHE A 162 28.24 10.71 -5.83
N ARG A 163 28.00 9.79 -4.87
CA ARG A 163 28.91 9.60 -3.73
C ARG A 163 30.25 9.01 -4.11
N GLU A 164 30.29 8.12 -5.10
CA GLU A 164 31.54 7.50 -5.57
C GLU A 164 32.42 8.51 -6.30
N GLU A 165 31.83 9.37 -7.14
CA GLU A 165 32.52 10.45 -7.86
C GLU A 165 33.03 11.55 -6.92
N ASN A 166 32.32 11.79 -5.81
CA ASN A 166 32.63 12.84 -4.85
C ASN A 166 33.24 12.30 -3.55
N LYS A 167 33.91 11.14 -3.59
CA LYS A 167 34.61 10.60 -2.43
C LYS A 167 35.68 11.60 -1.95
N PRO A 168 35.78 11.86 -0.64
CA PRO A 168 36.92 12.61 -0.10
C PRO A 168 38.21 11.85 -0.45
N GLU A 169 39.23 12.56 -0.91
CA GLU A 169 40.57 11.98 -1.02
C GLU A 169 41.01 11.52 0.38
N GLU A 170 41.45 10.26 0.51
CA GLU A 170 42.02 9.79 1.78
C GLU A 170 43.26 10.66 2.08
N PRO A 171 43.36 11.27 3.27
CA PRO A 171 44.59 11.97 3.64
C PRO A 171 45.74 10.96 3.57
N PRO A 172 46.94 11.38 3.09
CA PRO A 172 48.06 10.48 2.99
C PRO A 172 48.31 9.86 4.36
N LYS A 173 48.36 8.51 4.41
CA LYS A 173 48.81 7.81 5.62
C LYS A 173 50.26 8.21 5.85
N GLU A 174 50.48 9.21 6.69
CA GLU A 174 51.77 9.42 7.34
C GLU A 174 52.09 8.12 8.09
N ARG A 175 52.86 7.25 7.43
CA ARG A 175 53.54 6.15 8.11
C ARG A 175 54.67 6.82 8.88
N ASP A 176 54.41 7.07 10.15
CA ASP A 176 55.45 7.41 11.11
C ASP A 176 56.61 6.40 10.96
N SER A 177 57.79 6.96 10.73
CA SER A 177 59.07 6.25 10.55
C SER A 177 59.69 5.86 11.88
#